data_AF-A0A6B3GZ37-F1
#
_entry.id   AF-A0A6B3GZ37-F1
#
_cell.length_a   1.000
_cell.length_b   1.000
_cell.length_c   1.000
_cell.angle_alpha   90.00
_cell.angle_beta   90.00
_cell.angle_gamma   90.00
#
_symmetry.space_group_name_H-M   'P 1'
#
loop_
_entity.id
_entity.type
_entity.pdbx_description
1 polymer ?
#
loop_
_entity_poly.entity_id
_entity_poly.type
_entity_poly.pdbx_seq_one_letter_code
_entity_poly.pdbx_strand_id
1 'polypeptide(L)'
;GYGARSQRINDLLAQKIKGGEKVSTDDMQKMQMDNFSEIAALLVPELKKINIPDPSVREAQKLLDGWDYTQEPDSAAAAYFNGVWRNILKLAFGNKLPKEMRVKGDCLNVPPAKNSGPADAQKKLVRECGQRDGDTAQPDGGDRWF
;
A
#
# COMPACT_ATOMS: atom_id res chain seq x y z
N GLY A 1 10.68 -15.17 8.10
CA GLY A 1 10.94 -14.16 7.06
C GLY A 1 10.87 -12.80 7.71
N TYR A 2 11.89 -11.97 7.53
CA TYR A 2 11.92 -10.61 8.08
C TYR A 2 11.09 -9.68 7.17
N GLY A 3 10.26 -8.83 7.76
CA GLY A 3 9.50 -7.81 7.02
C GLY A 3 10.43 -6.75 6.38
N ALA A 4 9.92 -5.97 5.43
CA ALA A 4 10.72 -4.99 4.67
C ALA A 4 11.52 -4.03 5.57
N ARG A 5 10.94 -3.53 6.66
CA ARG A 5 11.63 -2.65 7.62
C ARG A 5 12.79 -3.33 8.34
N SER A 6 12.64 -4.58 8.77
CA SER A 6 13.75 -5.33 9.37
C SER A 6 14.86 -5.62 8.36
N GLN A 7 14.51 -5.89 7.10
CA GLN A 7 15.52 -6.06 6.05
C GLN A 7 16.28 -4.74 5.80
N ARG A 8 15.57 -3.61 5.72
CA ARG A 8 16.17 -2.28 5.59
C ARG A 8 17.19 -1.99 6.70
N ILE A 9 16.87 -2.29 7.95
CA ILE A 9 17.80 -2.12 9.07
C ILE A 9 19.03 -3.05 8.93
N ASN A 10 18.83 -4.31 8.54
CA ASN A 10 19.94 -5.22 8.28
C ASN A 10 20.87 -4.70 7.18
N ASP A 11 20.30 -4.14 6.12
CA ASP A 11 21.07 -3.59 4.98
C ASP A 11 21.85 -2.34 5.41
N LEU A 12 21.24 -1.43 6.18
CA LEU A 12 21.90 -0.25 6.74
C LEU A 12 23.04 -0.62 7.70
N LEU A 13 22.82 -1.62 8.57
CA LEU A 13 23.85 -2.15 9.46
C LEU A 13 24.99 -2.79 8.68
N ALA A 14 24.69 -3.64 7.71
CA ALA A 14 25.67 -4.28 6.85
C ALA A 14 26.52 -3.25 6.10
N GLN A 15 25.88 -2.18 5.59
CA GLN A 15 26.58 -1.07 4.94
C GLN A 15 27.50 -0.33 5.91
N LYS A 16 27.03 -0.04 7.14
CA LYS A 16 27.81 0.66 8.17
C LYS A 16 29.05 -0.12 8.59
N ILE A 17 28.92 -1.41 8.85
CA ILE A 17 30.02 -2.23 9.37
C ILE A 17 30.94 -2.78 8.27
N LYS A 18 30.63 -2.56 6.98
CA LYS A 18 31.39 -3.10 5.84
C LYS A 18 32.89 -2.74 5.89
N GLY A 19 33.22 -1.57 6.44
CA GLY A 19 34.59 -1.10 6.64
C GLY A 19 35.22 -1.44 7.99
N GLY A 20 34.56 -2.25 8.83
CA GLY A 20 35.00 -2.54 10.21
C GLY A 20 34.64 -1.46 11.23
N GLU A 21 33.81 -0.48 10.85
CA GLU A 21 33.32 0.55 11.76
C GLU A 21 32.40 -0.04 12.84
N LYS A 22 32.49 0.51 14.05
CA LYS A 22 31.53 0.21 15.12
C LYS A 22 30.24 1.02 14.90
N VAL A 23 29.14 0.47 15.37
CA VAL A 23 27.84 1.15 15.36
C VAL A 23 27.70 1.95 16.67
N SER A 24 27.45 3.25 16.54
CA SER A 24 27.16 4.14 17.67
C SER A 24 25.67 4.20 18.00
N THR A 25 25.32 4.83 19.13
CA THR A 25 23.92 5.11 19.47
C THR A 25 23.25 6.04 18.46
N ASP A 26 23.99 7.02 17.95
CA ASP A 26 23.49 7.98 16.95
C ASP A 26 23.22 7.29 15.61
N ASP A 27 24.07 6.34 15.22
CA ASP A 27 23.83 5.52 14.03
C ASP A 27 22.53 4.73 14.16
N MET A 28 22.32 4.08 15.32
CA MET A 28 21.08 3.33 15.59
C MET A 28 19.86 4.24 15.60
N GLN A 29 19.96 5.45 16.16
CA GLN A 29 18.87 6.42 16.14
C GLN A 29 18.53 6.81 14.70
N LYS A 30 19.52 7.11 13.85
CA LYS A 30 19.30 7.43 12.43
C LYS A 30 18.66 6.27 11.68
N MET A 31 19.13 5.04 11.87
CA MET A 31 18.55 3.86 11.23
C MET A 31 17.10 3.60 11.66
N GLN A 32 16.75 3.87 12.91
CA GLN A 32 15.35 3.75 13.37
C GLN A 32 14.44 4.83 12.81
N MET A 33 14.98 6.02 12.54
CA MET A 33 14.24 7.11 11.90
C MET A 33 14.20 7.02 10.37
N ASP A 34 14.90 6.05 9.76
CA ASP A 34 14.83 5.79 8.32
C ASP A 34 13.37 5.54 7.90
N ASN A 35 12.91 6.37 6.97
CA ASN A 35 11.55 6.40 6.45
C ASN A 35 11.51 6.04 4.96
N PHE A 36 12.55 5.36 4.45
CA PHE A 36 12.62 4.94 3.06
C PHE A 36 11.52 3.93 2.71
N SER A 37 10.88 4.13 1.56
CA SER A 37 9.82 3.24 1.09
C SER A 37 10.35 2.23 0.06
N GLU A 38 10.63 1.00 0.53
CA GLU A 38 11.03 -0.12 -0.34
C GLU A 38 10.00 -0.41 -1.43
N ILE A 39 8.71 -0.29 -1.11
CA ILE A 39 7.64 -0.48 -2.09
C ILE A 39 7.61 0.64 -3.13
N ALA A 40 7.97 1.88 -2.77
CA ALA A 40 8.09 2.96 -3.74
C ALA A 40 9.27 2.72 -4.69
N ALA A 41 10.42 2.26 -4.17
CA ALA A 41 11.57 1.93 -5.01
C ALA A 41 11.24 0.86 -6.07
N LEU A 42 10.36 -0.09 -5.74
CA LEU A 42 9.87 -1.10 -6.69
C LEU A 42 8.83 -0.57 -7.69
N LEU A 43 7.87 0.24 -7.22
CA LEU A 43 6.71 0.62 -8.04
C LEU A 43 6.92 1.87 -8.88
N VAL A 44 7.67 2.87 -8.38
CA VAL A 44 7.85 4.15 -9.08
C VAL A 44 8.40 3.97 -10.51
N PRO A 45 9.39 3.10 -10.78
CA PRO A 45 9.87 2.85 -12.14
C PRO A 45 8.77 2.39 -13.10
N GLU A 46 7.82 1.57 -12.64
CA GLU A 46 6.70 1.11 -13.44
C GLU A 46 5.62 2.19 -13.58
N LEU A 47 5.32 2.91 -12.49
CA LEU A 47 4.35 4.01 -12.49
C LEU A 47 4.75 5.08 -13.50
N LYS A 48 6.04 5.39 -13.65
CA LYS A 48 6.54 6.40 -14.60
C LYS A 48 6.41 5.99 -16.07
N LYS A 49 6.28 4.70 -16.38
CA LYS A 49 6.08 4.20 -17.76
C LYS A 49 4.62 4.34 -18.22
N ILE A 50 3.69 4.55 -17.30
CA ILE A 50 2.26 4.62 -17.62
C ILE A 50 1.96 5.93 -18.34
N ASN A 51 1.37 5.83 -19.53
CA ASN A 51 0.92 6.98 -20.30
C ASN A 51 -0.44 7.45 -19.78
N ILE A 52 -0.48 8.64 -19.16
CA ILE A 52 -1.69 9.20 -18.53
C ILE A 52 -2.31 10.28 -19.43
N PRO A 53 -3.54 10.09 -19.97
CA PRO A 53 -4.17 11.08 -20.84
C PRO A 53 -4.56 12.37 -20.11
N ASP A 54 -4.97 12.25 -18.84
CA ASP A 54 -5.37 13.40 -18.03
C ASP A 54 -4.16 14.29 -17.69
N PRO A 55 -4.16 15.58 -18.08
CA PRO A 55 -3.03 16.46 -17.84
C PRO A 55 -2.72 16.69 -16.36
N SER A 56 -3.73 16.79 -15.50
CA SER A 56 -3.56 17.04 -14.07
C SER A 56 -2.95 15.82 -13.36
N VAL A 57 -3.36 14.62 -13.73
CA VAL A 57 -2.79 13.39 -13.18
C VAL A 57 -1.37 13.17 -13.71
N ARG A 58 -1.11 13.53 -14.97
CA ARG A 58 0.25 13.51 -15.52
C ARG A 58 1.18 14.47 -14.80
N GLU A 59 0.70 15.67 -14.45
CA GLU A 59 1.47 16.62 -13.65
C GLU A 59 1.81 16.05 -12.27
N ALA A 60 0.84 15.44 -11.59
CA ALA A 60 1.08 14.76 -10.32
C ALA A 60 2.08 13.59 -10.45
N GLN A 61 2.02 12.80 -11.54
CA GLN A 61 2.97 11.73 -11.81
C GLN A 61 4.42 12.23 -11.91
N LYS A 62 4.64 13.45 -12.44
CA LYS A 62 5.98 14.06 -12.52
C LYS A 62 6.58 14.37 -11.15
N LEU A 63 5.79 14.43 -10.07
CA LEU A 63 6.35 14.55 -8.72
C LEU A 63 7.26 13.36 -8.36
N LEU A 64 7.09 12.22 -9.04
CA LEU A 64 7.95 11.04 -8.86
C LEU A 64 9.33 11.19 -9.55
N ASP A 65 9.57 12.25 -10.33
CA ASP A 65 10.85 12.50 -10.96
C ASP A 65 11.86 13.03 -9.93
N GLY A 66 12.98 12.32 -9.76
CA GLY A 66 14.05 12.71 -8.84
C GLY A 66 13.75 12.47 -7.36
N TRP A 67 12.57 11.97 -7.01
CA TRP A 67 12.25 11.57 -5.63
C TRP A 67 13.09 10.36 -5.20
N ASP A 68 13.68 10.45 -4.01
CA ASP A 68 14.56 9.45 -3.41
C ASP A 68 13.80 8.39 -2.57
N TYR A 69 12.47 8.40 -2.65
CA TYR A 69 11.56 7.47 -1.95
C TYR A 69 11.46 7.67 -0.44
N THR A 70 12.01 8.76 0.11
CA THR A 70 11.85 9.14 1.52
C THR A 70 10.45 9.71 1.79
N GLN A 71 9.93 9.44 2.99
CA GLN A 71 8.55 9.75 3.38
C GLN A 71 8.48 10.99 4.29
N GLU A 72 9.23 12.03 3.92
CA GLU A 72 9.23 13.29 4.67
C GLU A 72 7.85 13.95 4.70
N PRO A 73 7.48 14.63 5.81
CA PRO A 73 6.14 15.17 6.00
C PRO A 73 5.76 16.28 5.00
N ASP A 74 6.74 16.93 4.38
CA ASP A 74 6.57 17.97 3.35
C ASP A 74 6.77 17.45 1.92
N SER A 75 6.97 16.14 1.73
CA SER A 75 7.18 15.55 0.41
C SER A 75 5.86 15.36 -0.36
N ALA A 76 5.65 16.22 -1.37
CA ALA A 76 4.53 16.09 -2.31
C ALA A 76 4.56 14.75 -3.08
N ALA A 77 5.75 14.27 -3.42
CA ALA A 77 5.96 12.98 -4.08
C ALA A 77 5.52 11.81 -3.19
N ALA A 78 5.86 11.85 -1.90
CA ALA A 78 5.43 10.85 -0.92
C ALA A 78 3.91 10.85 -0.76
N ALA A 79 3.28 12.03 -0.65
CA ALA A 79 1.83 12.15 -0.55
C ALA A 79 1.13 11.55 -1.78
N TYR A 80 1.59 11.91 -2.98
CA TYR A 80 1.06 11.37 -4.23
C TYR A 80 1.24 9.85 -4.30
N PHE A 81 2.44 9.34 -4.04
CA PHE A 81 2.73 7.91 -4.06
C PHE A 81 1.82 7.12 -3.10
N ASN A 82 1.64 7.58 -1.86
CA ASN A 82 0.77 6.88 -0.91
C ASN A 82 -0.70 6.90 -1.33
N GLY A 83 -1.16 7.99 -1.97
CA GLY A 83 -2.47 8.04 -2.60
C GLY A 83 -2.64 6.97 -3.69
N VAL A 84 -1.64 6.84 -4.56
CA VAL A 84 -1.62 5.79 -5.60
C VAL A 84 -1.57 4.39 -4.97
N TRP A 85 -0.65 4.17 -4.03
CA TRP A 85 -0.43 2.88 -3.39
C TRP A 85 -1.67 2.36 -2.66
N ARG A 86 -2.36 3.25 -1.93
CA ARG A 86 -3.65 2.91 -1.31
C ARG A 86 -4.66 2.38 -2.32
N ASN A 87 -4.75 3.01 -3.49
CA ASN A 87 -5.70 2.59 -4.53
C ASN A 87 -5.27 1.28 -5.20
N ILE A 88 -3.96 1.05 -5.39
CA ILE A 88 -3.43 -0.25 -5.84
C ILE A 88 -3.88 -1.35 -4.88
N LEU A 89 -3.70 -1.17 -3.56
CA LEU A 89 -4.11 -2.16 -2.56
C LEU A 89 -5.63 -2.42 -2.55
N LYS A 90 -6.42 -1.36 -2.70
CA LYS A 90 -7.88 -1.49 -2.83
C LYS A 90 -8.28 -2.30 -4.05
N LEU A 91 -7.71 -1.99 -5.22
CA LEU A 91 -8.05 -2.67 -6.47
C LEU A 91 -7.51 -4.12 -6.51
N ALA A 92 -6.32 -4.35 -5.96
CA ALA A 92 -5.67 -5.65 -5.95
C ALA A 92 -6.35 -6.61 -4.97
N PHE A 93 -6.69 -6.13 -3.77
CA PHE A 93 -7.16 -6.96 -2.65
C PHE A 93 -8.49 -6.49 -2.09
N GLY A 94 -8.57 -5.25 -1.57
CA GLY A 94 -9.69 -4.80 -0.75
C GLY A 94 -11.06 -4.96 -1.42
N ASN A 95 -11.16 -4.60 -2.69
CA ASN A 95 -12.40 -4.67 -3.47
C ASN A 95 -12.78 -6.09 -3.90
N LYS A 96 -11.88 -7.07 -3.69
CA LYS A 96 -12.13 -8.48 -3.98
C LYS A 96 -12.47 -9.28 -2.72
N LEU A 97 -12.41 -8.66 -1.55
CA LEU A 97 -12.78 -9.30 -0.30
C LEU A 97 -14.32 -9.42 -0.21
N PRO A 98 -14.82 -10.54 0.33
CA PRO A 98 -16.24 -10.71 0.60
C PRO A 98 -16.70 -9.68 1.64
N LYS A 99 -18.00 -9.32 1.63
CA LYS A 99 -18.55 -8.24 2.48
C LYS A 99 -18.35 -8.48 3.97
N GLU A 100 -18.27 -9.75 4.38
CA GLU A 100 -18.02 -10.19 5.74
C GLU A 100 -16.63 -9.77 6.25
N MET A 101 -15.67 -9.55 5.34
CA MET A 101 -14.29 -9.15 5.66
C MET A 101 -14.03 -7.65 5.45
N ARG A 102 -15.01 -6.92 4.90
CA ARG A 102 -14.92 -5.47 4.67
C ARG A 102 -15.53 -4.70 5.84
N VAL A 103 -14.94 -3.55 6.14
CA VAL A 103 -15.40 -2.67 7.23
C VAL A 103 -16.83 -2.20 6.97
N LYS A 104 -17.63 -2.12 8.03
CA LYS A 104 -19.02 -1.64 7.96
C LYS A 104 -19.11 -0.31 7.23
N GLY A 105 -20.00 -0.26 6.23
CA GLY A 105 -20.22 0.92 5.39
C GLY A 105 -19.30 1.04 4.17
N ASP A 106 -18.25 0.22 4.05
CA ASP A 106 -17.47 0.12 2.81
C ASP A 106 -18.28 -0.62 1.76
N CYS A 107 -18.98 0.11 0.87
CA CYS A 107 -19.90 -0.46 -0.10
C CYS A 107 -19.31 -0.51 -1.51
N LEU A 108 -19.50 -1.64 -2.19
CA LEU A 108 -19.04 -1.87 -3.56
C LEU A 108 -20.17 -2.43 -4.42
N ASN A 109 -20.13 -2.13 -5.71
CA ASN A 109 -20.97 -2.80 -6.70
C ASN A 109 -20.20 -4.01 -7.24
N VAL A 110 -20.67 -5.21 -6.92
CA VAL A 110 -20.01 -6.47 -7.25
C VAL A 110 -20.91 -7.34 -8.12
N PRO A 111 -20.35 -8.26 -8.93
CA PRO A 111 -21.15 -9.31 -9.54
C PRO A 111 -21.86 -10.14 -8.47
N PRO A 112 -23.11 -10.58 -8.70
CA PRO A 112 -23.83 -11.41 -7.75
C PRO A 112 -23.10 -12.76 -7.56
N ALA A 113 -23.24 -13.34 -6.37
CA ALA A 113 -22.69 -14.66 -6.08
C ALA A 113 -23.22 -15.70 -7.08
N LYS A 114 -22.38 -16.66 -7.48
CA LYS A 114 -22.77 -17.71 -8.43
C LYS A 114 -24.04 -18.41 -7.93
N ASN A 115 -25.02 -18.59 -8.83
CA ASN A 115 -26.32 -19.22 -8.57
C ASN A 115 -27.26 -18.45 -7.61
N SER A 116 -27.03 -17.15 -7.39
CA SER A 116 -27.99 -16.29 -6.69
C SER A 116 -28.96 -15.63 -7.67
N GLY A 117 -30.27 -15.77 -7.42
CA GLY A 117 -31.33 -15.12 -8.19
C GLY A 117 -31.55 -15.68 -9.61
N PRO A 118 -32.52 -15.09 -10.35
CA PRO A 118 -32.85 -15.54 -11.71
C PRO A 118 -31.74 -15.19 -12.71
N ALA A 119 -31.65 -15.96 -13.80
CA ALA A 119 -30.52 -15.94 -14.73
C ALA A 119 -30.27 -14.58 -15.41
N ASP A 120 -31.32 -13.77 -15.58
CA ASP A 120 -31.29 -12.41 -16.12
C ASP A 120 -30.71 -11.39 -15.13
N ALA A 121 -30.79 -11.67 -13.82
CA ALA A 121 -30.21 -10.84 -12.77
C ALA A 121 -28.69 -11.07 -12.59
N GLN A 122 -28.13 -12.18 -13.08
CA GLN A 122 -26.70 -12.49 -12.91
C GLN A 122 -25.75 -11.53 -13.62
N LYS A 123 -26.24 -10.73 -14.58
CA LYS A 123 -25.46 -9.71 -15.29
C LYS A 123 -25.52 -8.32 -14.65
N LYS A 124 -26.37 -8.12 -13.63
CA LYS A 124 -26.54 -6.82 -12.96
C LYS A 124 -25.68 -6.80 -11.70
N LEU A 125 -24.90 -5.73 -11.52
CA LEU A 125 -24.13 -5.53 -10.30
C LEU A 125 -25.07 -5.35 -9.11
N VAL A 126 -24.70 -5.93 -7.97
CA VAL A 126 -25.39 -5.76 -6.69
C VAL A 126 -24.53 -4.91 -5.75
N ARG A 127 -25.18 -4.03 -4.99
CA ARG A 127 -24.50 -3.20 -4.00
C ARG A 127 -24.33 -4.00 -2.71
N GLU A 128 -23.09 -4.31 -2.35
CA GLU A 128 -22.75 -5.00 -1.12
C GLU A 128 -21.91 -4.13 -0.20
N CYS A 129 -22.41 -3.91 1.02
CA CYS A 129 -21.72 -3.16 2.05
C CYS A 129 -21.02 -4.10 3.03
N GLY A 130 -19.83 -3.69 3.47
CA GLY A 130 -19.08 -4.41 4.48
C GLY A 130 -19.90 -4.61 5.77
N GLN A 131 -19.62 -5.70 6.46
CA GLN A 131 -20.34 -6.12 7.67
C GLN A 131 -19.44 -6.19 8.90
N ARG A 132 -18.12 -6.15 8.70
CA ARG A 132 -17.16 -6.28 9.78
C ARG A 132 -17.08 -5.00 10.60
N ASP A 133 -17.15 -5.11 11.92
CA ASP A 133 -16.98 -3.94 12.77
C ASP A 133 -15.54 -3.42 12.69
N GLY A 134 -15.38 -2.10 12.65
CA GLY A 134 -14.08 -1.46 12.44
C GLY A 134 -13.14 -1.62 13.65
N ASP A 135 -13.69 -1.86 14.83
CA ASP A 135 -12.97 -2.08 16.08
C ASP A 135 -12.46 -3.52 16.26
N THR A 136 -12.95 -4.47 15.46
CA THR A 136 -12.49 -5.86 15.49
C THR A 136 -11.15 -6.09 14.79
N ALA A 137 -10.52 -5.05 14.25
CA ALA A 137 -9.21 -5.13 13.61
C ALA A 137 -8.09 -5.28 14.66
N GLN A 138 -7.52 -6.49 14.75
CA GLN A 138 -6.32 -6.74 15.52
C GLN A 138 -5.13 -5.98 14.93
N PRO A 139 -4.25 -5.42 15.78
CA PRO A 139 -3.09 -4.63 15.33
C PRO A 139 -2.16 -5.38 14.38
N ASP A 140 -2.12 -6.71 14.47
CA ASP A 140 -1.30 -7.60 13.66
C ASP A 140 -2.00 -8.11 12.38
N GLY A 141 -3.29 -7.81 12.22
CA GLY A 141 -4.13 -8.29 11.11
C GLY A 141 -4.36 -9.80 11.10
N GLY A 142 -4.10 -10.51 12.21
CA GLY A 142 -4.25 -11.97 12.31
C GLY A 142 -5.69 -12.45 12.13
N ASP A 143 -6.66 -11.59 12.47
CA ASP A 143 -8.09 -11.81 12.26
C ASP A 143 -8.53 -11.90 10.79
N ARG A 144 -7.65 -11.62 9.83
CA ARG A 144 -7.99 -11.65 8.39
C ARG A 144 -7.91 -13.04 7.77
N TRP A 145 -7.40 -14.03 8.49
CA TRP A 145 -6.95 -15.31 7.91
C TRP A 145 -7.52 -16.57 8.60
N PHE A 146 -8.56 -16.43 9.44
CA PHE A 146 -9.32 -17.54 10.05
C PHE A 146 -10.81 -17.38 9.80
#